data_AF-A0A815XMN2-F1
#
_entry.id   AF-A0A815XMN2-F1
#
_cell.length_a   1.000
_cell.length_b   1.000
_cell.length_c   1.000
_cell.angle_alpha   90.00
_cell.angle_beta   90.00
_cell.angle_gamma   90.00
#
_symmetry.space_group_name_H-M   'P 1'
#
loop_
_entity.id
_entity.type
_entity.pdbx_description
1 polymer ?
#
loop_
_entity_poly.entity_id
_entity_poly.type
_entity_poly.pdbx_seq_one_letter_code
_entity_poly.pdbx_strand_id
1 'polypeptide(L)' 'WRYLNSAYELDAFVKSCPSDQEIVLHWVRRETSTKEFLQLTKEEPKYSLDIPELD' A
#
# COMPACT_ATOMS: atom_id res chain seq x y z
N TRP A 1 -10.57 -1.49 13.86
CA TRP A 1 -10.42 -0.30 12.99
C TRP A 1 -9.93 0.95 13.70
N ARG A 2 -10.43 1.34 14.89
CA ARG A 2 -9.99 2.57 15.60
C ARG A 2 -8.47 2.81 15.64
N TYR A 3 -7.67 1.81 15.99
CA TYR A 3 -6.19 1.96 16.02
C TYR A 3 -5.59 2.23 14.63
N LEU A 4 -6.09 1.53 13.60
CA LEU A 4 -5.66 1.76 12.22
C LEU A 4 -6.07 3.14 11.72
N ASN A 5 -7.28 3.60 12.05
CA ASN A 5 -7.72 4.96 11.74
C ASN A 5 -6.77 6.00 12.33
N SER A 6 -6.41 5.85 13.61
CA SER A 6 -5.44 6.74 14.25
C SER A 6 -4.04 6.66 13.63
N ALA A 7 -3.63 5.50 13.11
CA ALA A 7 -2.37 5.39 12.38
C ALA A 7 -2.44 6.09 11.02
N TYR A 8 -3.55 5.97 10.29
CA TYR A 8 -3.74 6.60 8.98
C TYR A 8 -3.83 8.13 9.05
N GLU A 9 -4.20 8.69 10.21
CA GLU A 9 -4.16 10.13 10.49
C GLU A 9 -2.79 10.63 11.02
N LEU A 10 -1.88 9.71 11.36
CA LEU A 10 -0.58 10.07 11.95
C LEU A 10 0.44 10.40 10.86
N ASP A 11 0.94 11.63 10.85
CA ASP A 11 1.94 12.11 9.87
C ASP A 11 3.20 11.24 9.78
N ALA A 12 3.69 10.75 10.94
CA ALA A 12 4.84 9.85 10.98
C ALA A 12 4.57 8.52 10.25
N PHE A 13 3.35 8.00 10.32
CA PHE A 13 2.95 6.81 9.57
C PHE A 13 2.82 7.14 8.09
N VAL A 14 2.06 8.19 7.73
CA VAL A 14 1.81 8.56 6.32
C VAL A 14 3.11 8.83 5.56
N LYS A 15 4.08 9.51 6.17
CA LYS A 15 5.38 9.81 5.53
C LYS A 15 6.32 8.62 5.42
N SER A 16 6.10 7.57 6.20
CA SER A 16 6.96 6.38 6.22
C SER A 16 6.32 5.15 5.57
N CYS A 17 5.01 5.21 5.31
CA CYS A 17 4.26 4.12 4.69
C CYS A 17 4.67 3.96 3.22
N PRO A 18 5.08 2.76 2.78
CA PRO A 18 5.29 2.49 1.35
C PRO A 18 3.94 2.44 0.62
N SER A 19 3.99 2.58 -0.71
CA SER A 19 2.80 2.43 -1.55
C SER A 19 2.28 0.99 -1.54
N ASP A 20 0.99 0.83 -1.86
CA ASP A 20 0.35 -0.49 -2.00
C ASP A 20 1.15 -1.38 -2.97
N GLN A 21 1.61 -0.80 -4.08
CA GLN A 21 2.38 -1.51 -5.10
C GLN A 21 3.74 -1.98 -4.56
N GLU A 22 4.44 -1.17 -3.76
CA GLU A 22 5.71 -1.58 -3.13
C GLU A 22 5.51 -2.70 -2.11
N ILE A 23 4.42 -2.64 -1.33
CA ILE A 23 4.03 -3.71 -0.40
C ILE A 23 3.80 -5.01 -1.17
N VAL A 24 2.97 -4.98 -2.22
CA VAL A 24 2.68 -6.16 -3.05
C VAL A 24 3.98 -6.70 -3.64
N LEU A 25 4.75 -5.83 -4.31
CA LEU A 25 5.99 -6.21 -4.96
C LEU A 25 6.99 -6.84 -3.99
N HIS A 26 7.11 -6.33 -2.77
CA HIS A 26 7.99 -6.90 -1.74
C HIS A 26 7.68 -8.38 -1.49
N TRP A 27 6.40 -8.74 -1.37
CA TRP A 27 5.97 -10.09 -1.04
C TRP A 27 5.98 -11.03 -2.24
N VAL A 28 5.60 -10.56 -3.43
CA VAL A 28 5.48 -11.40 -4.62
C VAL A 28 6.72 -11.42 -5.52
N ARG A 29 7.79 -10.70 -5.15
CA ARG A 29 8.96 -10.43 -6.01
C ARG A 29 9.54 -11.66 -6.72
N ARG A 30 9.52 -12.83 -6.08
CA ARG A 30 10.08 -14.08 -6.65
C ARG A 30 9.17 -14.77 -7.66
N GLU A 31 7.88 -14.47 -7.60
CA GLU A 31 6.81 -15.12 -8.37
C GLU A 31 6.22 -14.18 -9.44
N THR A 32 6.62 -12.90 -9.42
CA THR A 32 6.12 -11.87 -10.34
C THR A 32 6.74 -12.00 -11.72
N SER A 33 5.91 -12.02 -12.77
CA SER A 33 6.41 -11.95 -14.14
C SER A 33 7.03 -10.58 -14.45
N THR A 34 7.91 -10.49 -15.45
CA THR A 34 8.47 -9.19 -15.88
C THR A 34 7.39 -8.19 -16.27
N LYS A 35 6.28 -8.66 -16.84
CA LYS A 35 5.15 -7.81 -17.23
C LYS A 35 4.46 -7.19 -16.01
N GLU A 36 4.13 -8.00 -15.01
CA GLU A 36 3.49 -7.53 -13.77
C GLU A 36 4.42 -6.61 -12.97
N PHE A 37 5.71 -6.94 -12.92
CA PHE A 37 6.72 -6.08 -12.31
C PHE A 37 6.73 -4.68 -12.96
N LEU A 38 6.76 -4.64 -14.30
CA LEU A 38 6.73 -3.37 -15.05
C LEU A 38 5.42 -2.62 -14.87
N GLN A 39 4.31 -3.33 -14.71
CA GLN A 39 3.02 -2.71 -14.44
C GLN A 39 3.02 -2.04 -13.05
N LEU A 40 3.35 -2.79 -12.01
CA LEU A 40 3.38 -2.29 -10.62
C LEU A 40 4.36 -1.13 -10.41
N THR A 41 5.47 -1.09 -11.15
CA THR A 41 6.50 -0.04 -11.02
C THR A 41 6.24 1.20 -11.87
N LYS A 42 5.28 1.17 -12.80
CA LYS A 42 4.93 2.31 -13.67
C LYS A 42 3.62 2.99 -13.30
N GLU A 43 2.76 2.29 -12.56
CA GLU A 43 1.51 2.87 -12.07
C GLU A 43 1.78 3.98 -11.03
N GLU A 44 0.87 4.95 -10.93
CA GLU A 44 0.93 5.96 -9.88
C GLU A 44 0.81 5.29 -8.49
N PRO A 45 1.64 5.69 -7.50
CA PRO A 45 1.58 5.15 -6.15
C PRO A 45 0.18 5.32 -5.54
N LYS A 46 -0.36 4.22 -5.03
CA LYS A 46 -1.63 4.20 -4.28
C LYS A 46 -1.37 3.89 -2.82
N TYR A 47 -2.24 4.43 -1.98
CA TYR A 47 -2.18 4.24 -0.53
C TYR A 47 -3.60 3.93 -0.05
N SER A 48 -3.86 2.65 0.23
CA SER A 48 -5.15 2.17 0.72
C SER A 48 -5.25 2.40 2.23
N LEU A 49 -5.65 3.61 2.64
CA LEU A 49 -5.74 4.05 4.05
C LEU A 49 -7.20 4.22 4.52
N ASP A 50 -8.14 3.57 3.85
CA ASP A 50 -9.55 3.65 4.19
C ASP A 50 -9.93 2.67 5.32
N ILE A 51 -10.93 3.06 6.09
CA ILE A 51 -11.52 2.24 7.14
C ILE A 51 -12.90 1.79 6.67
N PRO A 52 -13.27 0.50 6.81
CA PRO A 52 -14.61 0.05 6.46
C PRO A 52 -15.68 0.82 7.24
N GLU A 53 -16.73 1.23 6.54
CA GLU A 53 -17.93 1.78 7.17
C GLU A 53 -18.56 0.70 8.06
N LEU A 54 -18.96 1.10 9.26
CA LEU A 54 -19.75 0.23 10.14
C LEU A 54 -21.21 0.39 9.72
N ASP A 55 -21.79 -0.67 9.15
CA ASP A 55 -23.27 -0.81 8.99
C ASP A 55 -23.98 -0.81 10.35
#